data_AF-A0A292YDU9-F1
#
_entry.id   AF-A0A292YDU9-F1
#
_cell.length_a   1.000
_cell.length_b   1.000
_cell.length_c   1.000
_cell.angle_alpha   90.00
_cell.angle_beta   90.00
_cell.angle_gamma   90.00
#
_symmetry.space_group_name_H-M   'P 1'
#
loop_
_entity.id
_entity.type
_entity.pdbx_description
1 polymer ?
#
loop_
_entity_poly.entity_id
_entity_poly.type
_entity_poly.pdbx_seq_one_letter_code
_entity_poly.pdbx_strand_id
1 'polypeptide(L)'
;MTNTIVSLALVGRGIYNYVEITIKGILILMVVSLVGSALWVGPDVPAIVKGTIAFSVPENVGGVDTLVFVVSLIGAVAGSMSNLIYPYLFEQKGWRGPAYLKLQRYDLLFGIVMIIIIDLGVWVLGAEILHPKGLTVESVSDMAQMLTSTLGMLGGILFYLGVLGACFKTVVVYALGFGNLFVDAIHTTFPERGKRYNREYTKDPLYKLTLLITVVFPVLWALPSMPGFVYLTILVNALQVVLLPAVSIGLIVLTNRKDLLAQYANKWWENLLLLILIGLTLWSTWQLLVNLL
;
A
#
# COMPACT_ATOMS: atom_id res chain seq x y z
N MET A 1 38.48 5.17 17.81
CA MET A 1 36.99 5.22 17.89
C MET A 1 36.34 5.55 16.55
N THR A 2 36.82 6.54 15.79
CA THR A 2 36.23 6.91 14.48
C THR A 2 36.24 5.76 13.46
N ASN A 3 37.33 5.00 13.35
CA ASN A 3 37.43 3.86 12.42
C ASN A 3 36.50 2.69 12.80
N THR A 4 36.20 2.51 14.10
CA THR A 4 35.32 1.45 14.60
C THR A 4 33.84 1.77 14.34
N ILE A 5 33.47 3.05 14.40
CA ILE A 5 32.11 3.50 14.07
C ILE A 5 31.90 3.44 12.55
N VAL A 6 32.91 3.82 11.77
CA VAL A 6 32.86 3.72 10.30
C VAL A 6 32.81 2.26 9.86
N SER A 7 33.59 1.36 10.47
CA SER A 7 33.52 -0.06 10.16
C SER A 7 32.18 -0.68 10.59
N LEU A 8 31.63 -0.32 11.75
CA LEU A 8 30.32 -0.79 12.19
C LEU A 8 29.19 -0.25 11.29
N ALA A 9 29.30 1.00 10.81
CA ALA A 9 28.36 1.59 9.86
C ALA A 9 28.46 0.96 8.46
N LEU A 10 29.66 0.64 7.99
CA LEU A 10 29.89 -0.06 6.73
C LEU A 10 29.40 -1.51 6.79
N VAL A 11 29.62 -2.21 7.90
CA VAL A 11 29.08 -3.55 8.17
C VAL A 11 27.56 -3.49 8.26
N GLY A 12 27.00 -2.51 8.96
CA GLY A 12 25.55 -2.30 9.05
C GLY A 12 24.91 -2.02 7.69
N ARG A 13 25.53 -1.19 6.84
CA ARG A 13 25.09 -0.96 5.46
C ARG A 13 25.21 -2.21 4.59
N GLY A 14 26.28 -2.98 4.76
CA GLY A 14 26.46 -4.26 4.08
C GLY A 14 25.36 -5.24 4.45
N ILE A 15 25.12 -5.46 5.74
CA ILE A 15 24.06 -6.33 6.26
C ILE A 15 22.69 -5.88 5.75
N TYR A 16 22.39 -4.58 5.79
CA TYR A 16 21.13 -4.05 5.26
C TYR A 16 20.94 -4.40 3.78
N ASN A 17 21.96 -4.18 2.95
CA ASN A 17 21.89 -4.52 1.52
C ASN A 17 21.69 -6.03 1.30
N TYR A 18 22.38 -6.89 2.05
CA TYR A 18 22.20 -8.35 1.95
C TYR A 18 20.80 -8.79 2.37
N VAL A 19 20.29 -8.24 3.47
CA VAL A 19 18.91 -8.50 3.95
C VAL A 19 17.90 -8.02 2.92
N GLU A 20 18.07 -6.82 2.35
CA GLU A 20 17.17 -6.27 1.35
C GLU A 20 17.14 -7.12 0.07
N ILE A 21 18.30 -7.56 -0.42
CA ILE A 21 18.41 -8.44 -1.60
C ILE A 21 17.74 -9.79 -1.32
N THR A 22 17.96 -10.35 -0.13
CA THR A 22 17.36 -11.63 0.27
C THR A 22 15.85 -11.52 0.33
N ILE A 23 15.32 -10.47 0.97
CA ILE A 23 13.88 -10.19 1.04
C ILE A 23 13.29 -10.01 -0.36
N LYS A 24 13.97 -9.27 -1.26
CA LYS A 24 13.53 -9.12 -2.66
C LYS A 24 13.46 -10.47 -3.37
N GLY A 25 14.45 -11.33 -3.19
CA GLY A 25 14.45 -12.68 -3.77
C GLY A 25 13.28 -13.52 -3.29
N ILE A 26 13.00 -13.52 -1.98
CA ILE A 26 11.86 -14.22 -1.37
C ILE A 26 10.54 -13.68 -1.93
N LEU A 27 10.39 -12.35 -2.04
CA LEU A 27 9.19 -11.73 -2.57
C LEU A 27 8.94 -12.09 -4.04
N ILE A 28 9.98 -12.09 -4.87
CA ILE A 28 9.88 -12.52 -6.26
C ILE A 28 9.44 -13.97 -6.33
N LEU A 29 10.06 -14.85 -5.53
CA LEU A 29 9.69 -16.27 -5.49
C LEU A 29 8.24 -16.45 -5.04
N MET A 30 7.79 -15.73 -4.01
CA MET A 30 6.40 -15.76 -3.55
C MET A 30 5.42 -15.32 -4.65
N VAL A 31 5.71 -14.22 -5.36
CA VAL A 31 4.88 -13.73 -6.46
C VAL A 31 4.80 -14.77 -7.59
N VAL A 32 5.94 -15.33 -7.99
CA VAL A 32 5.98 -16.38 -9.01
C VAL A 32 5.19 -17.60 -8.58
N SER A 33 5.29 -18.01 -7.31
CA SER A 33 4.50 -19.13 -6.77
C SER A 33 3.01 -18.84 -6.72
N LEU A 34 2.59 -17.63 -6.31
CA LEU A 34 1.18 -17.23 -6.30
C LEU A 34 0.58 -17.20 -7.71
N VAL A 35 1.22 -16.45 -8.62
CA VAL A 35 0.76 -16.31 -10.00
C VAL A 35 0.83 -17.66 -10.73
N GLY A 36 1.91 -18.42 -10.53
CA GLY A 36 2.07 -19.75 -11.09
C GLY A 36 1.00 -20.72 -10.59
N SER A 37 0.65 -20.67 -9.31
CA SER A 37 -0.44 -21.48 -8.75
C SER A 37 -1.79 -21.08 -9.34
N ALA A 38 -2.07 -19.78 -9.49
CA ALA A 38 -3.31 -19.30 -10.08
C ALA A 38 -3.46 -19.78 -11.53
N LEU A 39 -2.37 -19.72 -12.32
CA LEU A 39 -2.34 -20.24 -13.69
C LEU A 39 -2.48 -21.76 -13.74
N TRP A 40 -1.91 -22.48 -12.77
CA TRP A 40 -2.00 -23.95 -12.67
C TRP A 40 -3.42 -24.41 -12.38
N VAL A 41 -4.10 -23.76 -11.44
CA VAL A 41 -5.49 -24.09 -11.09
C VAL A 41 -6.43 -23.81 -12.25
N GLY A 42 -6.09 -22.82 -13.10
CA GLY A 42 -6.79 -22.52 -14.33
C GLY A 42 -7.89 -21.48 -14.08
N PRO A 43 -7.66 -20.19 -14.38
CA PRO A 43 -8.66 -19.15 -14.16
C PRO A 43 -9.84 -19.29 -15.13
N ASP A 44 -11.07 -19.18 -14.63
CA ASP A 44 -12.26 -19.00 -15.46
C ASP A 44 -12.26 -17.58 -16.08
N VAL A 45 -11.63 -17.45 -17.25
CA VAL A 45 -11.51 -16.17 -17.98
C VAL A 45 -12.89 -15.56 -18.29
N PRO A 46 -13.90 -16.31 -18.81
CA PRO A 46 -15.25 -15.79 -18.94
C PRO A 46 -15.84 -15.22 -17.64
N ALA A 47 -15.69 -15.92 -16.51
CA ALA A 47 -16.19 -15.44 -15.22
C ALA A 47 -15.45 -14.17 -14.75
N ILE A 48 -14.13 -14.10 -14.94
CA ILE A 48 -13.34 -12.89 -14.62
C ILE A 48 -13.82 -11.69 -15.43
N VAL A 49 -14.01 -11.87 -16.74
CA VAL A 49 -14.50 -10.79 -17.62
C VAL A 49 -15.90 -10.37 -17.19
N LYS A 50 -16.80 -11.34 -16.97
CA LYS A 50 -18.16 -11.08 -16.50
C LYS A 50 -18.17 -10.34 -15.15
N GLY A 51 -17.38 -10.78 -14.18
CA GLY A 51 -17.26 -10.14 -12.87
C GLY A 51 -16.71 -8.71 -12.94
N THR A 52 -15.78 -8.46 -13.86
CA THR A 52 -15.21 -7.12 -14.06
C THR A 52 -16.22 -6.12 -14.64
N ILE A 53 -17.15 -6.58 -15.48
CA ILE A 53 -18.13 -5.71 -16.16
C ILE A 53 -19.52 -5.70 -15.51
N ALA A 54 -19.84 -6.65 -14.63
CA ALA A 54 -21.19 -6.81 -14.11
C ALA A 54 -21.63 -5.68 -13.16
N PHE A 55 -20.69 -4.97 -12.51
CA PHE A 55 -20.95 -3.91 -11.52
C PHE A 55 -22.08 -4.27 -10.52
N SER A 56 -22.18 -5.54 -10.13
CA SER A 56 -23.18 -6.04 -9.19
C SER A 56 -22.60 -6.10 -7.78
N VAL A 57 -23.37 -5.66 -6.78
CA VAL A 57 -23.01 -5.87 -5.37
C VAL A 57 -23.29 -7.34 -5.01
N PRO A 58 -22.27 -8.11 -4.57
CA PRO A 58 -22.47 -9.49 -4.16
C PRO A 58 -23.41 -9.63 -2.95
N GLU A 59 -23.97 -10.83 -2.76
CA GLU A 59 -24.68 -11.16 -1.53
C GLU A 59 -23.76 -11.06 -0.30
N ASN A 60 -24.34 -10.91 0.89
CA ASN A 60 -23.57 -10.82 2.13
C ASN A 60 -23.02 -12.21 2.51
N VAL A 61 -21.71 -12.38 2.39
CA VAL A 61 -20.99 -13.63 2.69
C VAL A 61 -19.93 -13.34 3.75
N GLY A 62 -20.11 -13.90 4.94
CA GLY A 62 -19.16 -13.79 6.06
C GLY A 62 -19.60 -12.82 7.16
N GLY A 63 -18.66 -12.43 8.01
CA GLY A 63 -18.93 -11.59 9.19
C GLY A 63 -18.89 -10.08 8.96
N VAL A 64 -18.53 -9.62 7.76
CA VAL A 64 -18.43 -8.19 7.40
C VAL A 64 -19.43 -7.89 6.30
N ASP A 65 -20.14 -6.78 6.43
CA ASP A 65 -21.05 -6.30 5.41
C ASP A 65 -20.35 -6.10 4.04
N THR A 66 -20.97 -6.61 2.96
CA THR A 66 -20.38 -6.58 1.62
C THR A 66 -20.06 -5.16 1.16
N LEU A 67 -20.89 -4.16 1.49
CA LEU A 67 -20.60 -2.77 1.10
C LEU A 67 -19.40 -2.24 1.86
N VAL A 68 -19.25 -2.58 3.14
CA VAL A 68 -18.04 -2.23 3.92
C VAL A 68 -16.80 -2.88 3.32
N PHE A 69 -16.89 -4.14 2.87
CA PHE A 69 -15.79 -4.82 2.18
C PHE A 69 -15.44 -4.16 0.84
N VAL A 70 -16.43 -3.80 0.03
CA VAL A 70 -16.22 -3.09 -1.25
C VAL A 70 -15.59 -1.71 -1.02
N VAL A 71 -16.10 -0.94 -0.06
CA VAL A 71 -15.53 0.37 0.31
C VAL A 71 -14.10 0.20 0.82
N SER A 72 -13.82 -0.86 1.58
CA SER A 72 -12.47 -1.18 2.04
C SER A 72 -11.50 -1.45 0.88
N LEU A 73 -11.91 -2.22 -0.12
CA LEU A 73 -11.08 -2.45 -1.32
C LEU A 73 -10.80 -1.15 -2.09
N ILE A 74 -11.80 -0.28 -2.22
CA ILE A 74 -11.64 1.06 -2.80
C ILE A 74 -10.63 1.87 -1.98
N GLY A 75 -10.75 1.85 -0.65
CA GLY A 75 -9.83 2.54 0.26
C GLY A 75 -8.40 2.00 0.22
N ALA A 76 -8.21 0.70 0.08
CA ALA A 76 -6.89 0.09 -0.01
C ALA A 76 -6.10 0.61 -1.24
N VAL A 77 -6.79 0.84 -2.37
CA VAL A 77 -6.16 1.20 -3.65
C VAL A 77 -6.25 2.70 -3.94
N ALA A 78 -7.47 3.22 -4.05
CA ALA A 78 -7.70 4.64 -4.32
C ALA A 78 -7.32 5.51 -3.11
N GLY A 79 -7.35 4.92 -1.91
CA GLY A 79 -7.22 5.60 -0.63
C GLY A 79 -5.85 5.93 -0.10
N SER A 80 -4.81 5.48 -0.80
CA SER A 80 -3.50 5.44 -0.18
C SER A 80 -2.91 6.84 0.04
N MET A 81 -2.83 7.25 1.31
CA MET A 81 -2.03 8.42 1.73
C MET A 81 -0.56 8.30 1.27
N SER A 82 -0.12 7.09 0.89
CA SER A 82 1.18 6.85 0.29
C SER A 82 1.40 7.62 -1.02
N ASN A 83 0.34 8.07 -1.70
CA ASN A 83 0.46 8.98 -2.85
C ASN A 83 1.19 10.29 -2.49
N LEU A 84 1.07 10.75 -1.23
CA LEU A 84 1.72 11.97 -0.74
C LEU A 84 3.20 11.79 -0.42
N ILE A 85 3.70 10.55 -0.28
CA ILE A 85 5.11 10.29 0.02
C ILE A 85 5.97 10.14 -1.24
N TYR A 86 5.37 9.93 -2.42
CA TYR A 86 6.09 9.76 -3.70
C TYR A 86 7.08 10.88 -4.03
N PRO A 87 6.77 12.18 -3.82
CA PRO A 87 7.72 13.26 -4.09
C PRO A 87 9.04 13.07 -3.31
N TYR A 88 8.95 12.67 -2.04
CA TYR A 88 10.12 12.38 -1.21
C TYR A 88 10.89 11.16 -1.71
N LEU A 89 10.20 10.12 -2.17
CA LEU A 89 10.85 8.93 -2.74
C LEU A 89 11.57 9.25 -4.05
N PHE A 90 11.00 10.08 -4.91
CA PHE A 90 11.65 10.54 -6.14
C PHE A 90 12.84 11.44 -5.85
N GLU A 91 12.74 12.31 -4.85
CA GLU A 91 13.86 13.13 -4.41
C GLU A 91 15.01 12.27 -3.88
N GLN A 92 14.72 11.23 -3.08
CA GLN A 92 15.73 10.28 -2.59
C GLN A 92 16.41 9.50 -3.72
N LYS A 93 15.67 9.17 -4.80
CA LYS A 93 16.24 8.58 -6.03
C LYS A 93 17.05 9.59 -6.87
N GLY A 94 17.09 10.86 -6.49
CA GLY A 94 17.74 11.93 -7.26
C GLY A 94 16.98 12.34 -8.53
N TRP A 95 15.72 11.91 -8.66
CA TRP A 95 14.89 12.20 -9.84
C TRP A 95 14.30 13.60 -9.75
N ARG A 96 15.12 14.60 -10.11
CA ARG A 96 14.74 16.02 -10.07
C ARG A 96 14.51 16.58 -11.48
N GLY A 97 13.38 17.27 -11.64
CA GLY A 97 13.02 17.96 -12.88
C GLY A 97 12.35 17.08 -13.94
N PRO A 98 11.98 17.68 -15.09
CA PRO A 98 11.09 17.06 -16.07
C PRO A 98 11.70 15.91 -16.87
N ALA A 99 13.03 15.79 -16.92
CA ALA A 99 13.72 14.73 -17.66
C ALA A 99 13.33 13.32 -17.19
N TYR A 100 12.98 13.19 -15.90
CA TYR A 100 12.59 11.91 -15.30
C TYR A 100 11.10 11.61 -15.43
N LEU A 101 10.26 12.50 -15.98
CA LEU A 101 8.81 12.28 -16.03
C LEU A 101 8.42 11.03 -16.82
N LYS A 102 9.10 10.76 -17.95
CA LYS A 102 8.86 9.53 -18.72
C LYS A 102 9.25 8.29 -17.90
N LEU A 103 10.42 8.33 -17.26
CA LEU A 103 10.91 7.22 -16.43
C LEU A 103 9.97 6.95 -15.25
N GLN A 104 9.53 7.99 -14.55
CA GLN A 104 8.56 7.90 -13.45
C GLN A 104 7.24 7.29 -13.89
N ARG A 105 6.72 7.66 -15.06
CA ARG A 105 5.48 7.10 -15.61
C ARG A 105 5.62 5.62 -15.95
N TYR A 106 6.75 5.22 -16.53
CA TYR A 106 7.01 3.80 -16.82
C TYR A 106 7.21 2.98 -15.54
N ASP A 107 7.94 3.52 -14.55
CA ASP A 107 8.13 2.90 -13.23
C ASP A 107 6.77 2.69 -12.53
N LEU A 108 5.93 3.72 -12.53
CA LEU A 108 4.58 3.66 -11.96
C LEU A 108 3.68 2.67 -12.72
N LEU A 109 3.67 2.72 -14.05
CA LEU A 109 2.86 1.81 -14.87
C LEU A 109 3.26 0.35 -14.65
N PHE A 110 4.56 0.08 -14.63
CA PHE A 110 5.08 -1.26 -14.34
C PHE A 110 4.66 -1.72 -12.95
N GLY A 111 4.79 -0.86 -11.93
CA GLY A 111 4.35 -1.16 -10.57
C GLY A 111 2.85 -1.49 -10.49
N ILE A 112 2.00 -0.67 -11.12
CA ILE A 112 0.54 -0.89 -11.14
C ILE A 112 0.19 -2.21 -11.84
N VAL A 113 0.79 -2.49 -12.99
CA VAL A 113 0.54 -3.74 -13.73
C VAL A 113 0.93 -4.95 -12.88
N MET A 114 2.08 -4.90 -12.21
CA MET A 114 2.51 -6.00 -11.33
C MET A 114 1.58 -6.21 -10.15
N ILE A 115 1.07 -5.13 -9.53
CA ILE A 115 0.09 -5.22 -8.43
C ILE A 115 -1.19 -5.89 -8.93
N ILE A 116 -1.74 -5.46 -10.08
CA ILE A 116 -2.95 -6.06 -10.66
C ILE A 116 -2.75 -7.56 -10.94
N ILE A 117 -1.60 -7.96 -11.48
CA ILE A 117 -1.30 -9.38 -11.75
C ILE A 117 -1.29 -10.19 -10.45
N ILE A 118 -0.68 -9.67 -9.39
CA ILE A 118 -0.62 -10.34 -8.10
C ILE A 118 -2.02 -10.45 -7.48
N ASP A 119 -2.78 -9.37 -7.48
CA ASP A 119 -4.14 -9.33 -6.92
C ASP A 119 -5.08 -10.30 -7.63
N LEU A 120 -5.05 -10.32 -8.97
CA LEU A 120 -5.82 -11.29 -9.76
C LEU A 120 -5.39 -12.73 -9.44
N GLY A 121 -4.10 -12.98 -9.28
CA GLY A 121 -3.60 -14.29 -8.87
C GLY A 121 -4.17 -14.74 -7.52
N VAL A 122 -4.17 -13.85 -6.53
CA VAL A 122 -4.75 -14.13 -5.20
C VAL A 122 -6.26 -14.36 -5.30
N TRP A 123 -6.98 -13.55 -6.09
CA TRP A 123 -8.43 -13.72 -6.28
C TRP A 123 -8.79 -15.04 -6.96
N VAL A 124 -8.04 -15.46 -7.98
CA VAL A 124 -8.23 -16.75 -8.65
C VAL A 124 -8.03 -17.91 -7.67
N LEU A 125 -6.98 -17.87 -6.84
CA LEU A 125 -6.76 -18.90 -5.83
C LEU A 125 -7.91 -18.94 -4.81
N GLY A 126 -8.42 -17.79 -4.38
CA GLY A 126 -9.59 -17.73 -3.51
C GLY A 126 -10.85 -18.31 -4.18
N ALA A 127 -11.12 -17.92 -5.42
CA ALA A 127 -12.31 -18.32 -6.16
C ALA A 127 -12.31 -19.80 -6.55
N GLU A 128 -11.17 -20.39 -6.89
CA GLU A 128 -11.10 -21.77 -7.38
C GLU A 128 -10.76 -22.79 -6.28
N ILE A 129 -10.07 -22.37 -5.21
CA ILE A 129 -9.67 -23.30 -4.12
C ILE A 129 -10.58 -23.18 -2.90
N LEU A 130 -10.89 -21.96 -2.47
CA LEU A 130 -11.58 -21.72 -1.19
C LEU A 130 -13.09 -21.66 -1.37
N HIS A 131 -13.57 -20.91 -2.37
CA HIS A 131 -15.00 -20.71 -2.61
C HIS A 131 -15.78 -22.03 -2.84
N PRO A 132 -15.30 -23.03 -3.62
CA PRO A 132 -16.03 -24.29 -3.81
C PRO A 132 -16.13 -25.14 -2.54
N LYS A 133 -15.26 -24.89 -1.55
CA LYS A 133 -15.25 -25.56 -0.25
C LYS A 133 -16.05 -24.79 0.81
N GLY A 134 -16.61 -23.62 0.47
CA GLY A 134 -17.27 -22.74 1.42
C GLY A 134 -16.34 -22.19 2.51
N LEU A 135 -15.02 -22.15 2.25
CA LEU A 135 -14.04 -21.66 3.20
C LEU A 135 -13.84 -20.15 3.03
N THR A 136 -13.81 -19.44 4.16
CA THR A 136 -13.52 -18.00 4.23
C THR A 136 -12.11 -17.77 4.79
N VAL A 137 -11.49 -16.65 4.41
CA VAL A 137 -10.18 -16.24 4.93
C VAL A 137 -10.36 -15.32 6.12
N GLU A 138 -9.97 -15.77 7.31
CA GLU A 138 -10.07 -14.98 8.54
C GLU A 138 -8.70 -14.56 9.08
N SER A 139 -7.64 -15.25 8.65
CA SER A 139 -6.28 -15.04 9.11
C SER A 139 -5.23 -15.19 8.01
N VAL A 140 -4.03 -14.65 8.28
CA VAL A 140 -2.84 -14.86 7.43
C VAL A 140 -2.49 -16.36 7.33
N SER A 141 -2.79 -17.14 8.37
CA SER A 141 -2.54 -18.58 8.40
C SER A 141 -3.41 -19.35 7.42
N ASP A 142 -4.63 -18.88 7.15
CA ASP A 142 -5.53 -19.54 6.19
C ASP A 142 -4.99 -19.40 4.76
N MET A 143 -4.41 -18.24 4.45
CA MET A 143 -3.72 -18.00 3.17
C MET A 143 -2.47 -18.88 3.04
N ALA A 144 -1.72 -19.06 4.12
CA ALA A 144 -0.56 -19.96 4.14
C ALA A 144 -0.99 -21.43 3.93
N GLN A 145 -2.10 -21.85 4.54
CA GLN A 145 -2.67 -23.18 4.38
C GLN A 145 -3.20 -23.40 2.96
N MET A 146 -3.83 -22.40 2.35
CA MET A 146 -4.26 -22.44 0.94
C MET A 146 -3.07 -22.75 0.03
N LEU A 147 -1.97 -22.00 0.16
CA LEU A 147 -0.75 -22.27 -0.60
C LEU A 147 -0.11 -23.60 -0.25
N THR A 148 -0.18 -24.02 1.01
CA THR A 148 0.30 -25.35 1.43
C THR A 148 -0.48 -26.48 0.75
N SER A 149 -1.78 -26.32 0.60
CA SER A 149 -2.63 -27.31 -0.08
C SER A 149 -2.35 -27.40 -1.59
N THR A 150 -1.77 -26.35 -2.18
CA THR A 150 -1.50 -26.27 -3.63
C THR A 150 -0.06 -26.66 -3.95
N LEU A 151 0.91 -26.21 -3.15
CA LEU A 151 2.36 -26.34 -3.40
C LEU A 151 3.09 -27.22 -2.36
N GLY A 152 2.35 -27.82 -1.42
CA GLY A 152 2.92 -28.55 -0.29
C GLY A 152 3.53 -27.64 0.78
N MET A 153 4.23 -28.23 1.75
CA MET A 153 4.79 -27.52 2.91
C MET A 153 5.66 -26.30 2.55
N LEU A 154 6.40 -26.40 1.44
CA LEU A 154 7.24 -25.30 0.95
C LEU A 154 6.42 -24.06 0.57
N GLY A 155 5.20 -24.23 0.05
CA GLY A 155 4.31 -23.12 -0.30
C GLY A 155 3.91 -22.28 0.91
N GLY A 156 3.57 -22.93 2.03
CA GLY A 156 3.24 -22.25 3.28
C GLY A 156 4.43 -21.50 3.86
N ILE A 157 5.61 -22.14 3.91
CA ILE A 157 6.85 -21.49 4.39
C ILE A 157 7.19 -20.27 3.53
N LEU A 158 7.13 -20.41 2.22
CA LEU A 158 7.40 -19.33 1.28
C LEU A 158 6.42 -18.16 1.49
N PHE A 159 5.14 -18.44 1.72
CA PHE A 159 4.15 -17.41 2.01
C PHE A 159 4.47 -16.64 3.29
N TYR A 160 4.76 -17.34 4.39
CA TYR A 160 5.14 -16.70 5.65
C TYR A 160 6.39 -15.83 5.51
N LEU A 161 7.43 -16.32 4.82
CA LEU A 161 8.65 -15.55 4.55
C LEU A 161 8.37 -14.33 3.67
N GLY A 162 7.49 -14.48 2.68
CA GLY A 162 7.11 -13.38 1.80
C GLY A 162 6.28 -12.31 2.51
N VAL A 163 5.30 -12.71 3.34
CA VAL A 163 4.54 -11.77 4.19
C VAL A 163 5.48 -11.04 5.14
N LEU A 164 6.42 -11.74 5.79
CA LEU A 164 7.42 -11.12 6.65
C LEU A 164 8.25 -10.07 5.88
N GLY A 165 8.74 -10.43 4.68
CA GLY A 165 9.51 -9.54 3.82
C GLY A 165 8.72 -8.30 3.37
N ALA A 166 7.44 -8.50 3.00
CA ALA A 166 6.54 -7.43 2.60
C ALA A 166 6.27 -6.47 3.76
N CYS A 167 5.92 -6.99 4.94
CA CYS A 167 5.69 -6.20 6.14
C CYS A 167 6.93 -5.39 6.54
N PHE A 168 8.11 -6.03 6.55
CA PHE A 168 9.36 -5.35 6.88
C PHE A 168 9.64 -4.18 5.94
N LYS A 169 9.53 -4.39 4.62
CA LYS A 169 9.75 -3.35 3.63
C LYS A 169 8.75 -2.20 3.77
N THR A 170 7.46 -2.51 3.96
CA THR A 170 6.40 -1.51 4.12
C THR A 170 6.62 -0.64 5.36
N VAL A 171 6.97 -1.23 6.50
CA VAL A 171 7.24 -0.48 7.74
C VAL A 171 8.38 0.53 7.52
N VAL A 172 9.47 0.11 6.87
CA VAL A 172 10.61 1.02 6.59
C VAL A 172 10.20 2.17 5.66
N VAL A 173 9.51 1.86 4.55
CA VAL A 173 9.05 2.89 3.59
C VAL A 173 8.11 3.88 4.26
N TYR A 174 7.15 3.39 5.06
CA TYR A 174 6.17 4.24 5.73
C TYR A 174 6.79 5.08 6.84
N ALA A 175 7.69 4.51 7.64
CA ALA A 175 8.35 5.23 8.73
C ALA A 175 9.15 6.42 8.19
N LEU A 176 9.92 6.22 7.11
CA LEU A 176 10.70 7.29 6.47
C LEU A 176 9.81 8.26 5.70
N GLY A 177 8.87 7.76 4.89
CA GLY A 177 8.01 8.57 4.03
C GLY A 177 7.06 9.46 4.82
N PHE A 178 6.25 8.86 5.69
CA PHE A 178 5.29 9.62 6.49
C PHE A 178 5.98 10.47 7.56
N GLY A 179 7.14 10.04 8.08
CA GLY A 179 7.93 10.88 8.98
C GLY A 179 8.39 12.17 8.31
N ASN A 180 8.91 12.09 7.08
CA ASN A 180 9.29 13.27 6.31
C ASN A 180 8.08 14.15 6.00
N LEU A 181 6.99 13.54 5.49
CA LEU A 181 5.76 14.26 5.15
C LEU A 181 5.18 15.02 6.36
N PHE A 182 5.13 14.38 7.53
CA PHE A 182 4.58 14.98 8.73
C PHE A 182 5.42 16.16 9.22
N VAL A 183 6.74 15.99 9.28
CA VAL A 183 7.65 17.06 9.73
C VAL A 183 7.68 18.21 8.74
N ASP A 184 7.65 17.93 7.44
CA ASP A 184 7.58 18.96 6.40
C ASP A 184 6.28 19.77 6.47
N ALA A 185 5.14 19.10 6.70
CA ALA A 185 3.85 19.78 6.91
C ALA A 185 3.91 20.70 8.14
N ILE A 186 4.53 20.27 9.23
CA ILE A 186 4.72 21.07 10.45
C ILE A 186 5.69 22.24 10.19
N HIS A 187 6.80 22.03 9.48
CA HIS A 187 7.76 23.08 9.15
C HIS A 187 7.17 24.13 8.21
N THR A 188 6.29 23.71 7.30
CA THR A 188 5.55 24.59 6.39
C THR A 188 4.49 25.41 7.13
N THR A 189 3.77 24.79 8.08
CA THR A 189 2.73 25.47 8.88
C THR A 189 3.34 26.38 9.95
N PHE A 190 4.46 25.96 10.55
CA PHE A 190 5.18 26.68 11.61
C PHE A 190 6.65 26.93 11.21
N PRO A 191 6.93 27.95 10.38
CA PRO A 191 8.26 28.19 9.80
C PRO A 191 9.38 28.38 10.83
N GLU A 192 9.07 28.91 12.01
CA GLU A 192 10.04 29.11 13.09
C GLU A 192 10.64 27.78 13.60
N ARG A 193 9.83 26.72 13.64
CA ARG A 193 10.33 25.38 13.99
C ARG A 193 11.24 24.82 12.90
N GLY A 194 10.87 25.02 11.63
CA GLY A 194 11.70 24.63 10.51
C GLY A 194 13.08 25.30 10.52
N LYS A 195 13.12 26.60 10.83
CA LYS A 195 14.38 27.34 11.01
C LYS A 195 15.21 26.79 12.17
N ARG A 196 14.59 26.48 13.32
CA ARG A 196 15.26 25.92 14.50
C ARG A 196 16.04 24.63 14.20
N TYR A 197 15.52 23.79 13.31
CA TYR A 197 16.15 22.52 12.91
C TYR A 197 16.83 22.58 11.54
N ASN A 198 17.08 23.78 10.99
CA ASN A 198 17.71 23.98 9.68
C ASN A 198 17.00 23.25 8.53
N ARG A 199 15.68 23.05 8.63
CA ARG A 199 14.86 22.23 7.71
C ARG A 199 15.34 20.80 7.50
N GLU A 200 16.17 20.28 8.40
CA GLU A 200 16.56 18.88 8.39
C GLU A 200 15.54 18.07 9.19
N TYR A 201 14.67 17.33 8.49
CA TYR A 201 13.56 16.61 9.10
C TYR A 201 14.01 15.63 10.19
N THR A 202 15.10 14.90 9.95
CA THR A 202 15.64 13.86 10.85
C THR A 202 16.13 14.39 12.20
N LYS A 203 16.42 15.69 12.30
CA LYS A 203 16.85 16.35 13.54
C LYS A 203 15.68 16.77 14.42
N ASP A 204 14.48 16.92 13.86
CA ASP A 204 13.29 17.28 14.62
C ASP A 204 12.86 16.08 15.50
N PRO A 205 12.64 16.25 16.81
CA PRO A 205 12.14 15.17 17.66
C PRO A 205 10.78 14.60 17.21
N LEU A 206 9.98 15.38 16.47
CA LEU A 206 8.74 14.87 15.88
C LEU A 206 8.99 13.76 14.86
N TYR A 207 10.11 13.80 14.13
CA TYR A 207 10.49 12.72 13.23
C TYR A 207 10.75 11.42 13.99
N LYS A 208 11.41 11.51 15.15
CA LYS A 208 11.65 10.33 16.00
C LYS A 208 10.35 9.80 16.60
N LEU A 209 9.41 10.69 16.94
CA LEU A 209 8.08 10.30 17.40
C LEU A 209 7.30 9.57 16.31
N THR A 210 7.32 10.05 15.06
CA THR A 210 6.65 9.36 13.95
C THR A 210 7.29 7.99 13.70
N LEU A 211 8.62 7.88 13.71
CA LEU A 211 9.32 6.60 13.60
C LEU A 211 8.92 5.63 14.72
N LEU A 212 8.87 6.12 15.96
CA LEU A 212 8.47 5.33 17.12
C LEU A 212 7.04 4.81 16.96
N ILE A 213 6.10 5.68 16.57
CA ILE A 213 4.70 5.30 16.35
C ILE A 213 4.61 4.22 15.26
N THR A 214 5.28 4.41 14.12
CA THR A 214 5.24 3.46 13.00
C THR A 214 5.83 2.09 13.34
N VAL A 215 6.77 2.01 14.29
CA VAL A 215 7.36 0.72 14.70
C VAL A 215 6.60 0.09 15.87
N VAL A 216 6.23 0.88 16.87
CA VAL A 216 5.64 0.36 18.11
C VAL A 216 4.20 -0.10 17.90
N PHE A 217 3.38 0.68 17.17
CA PHE A 217 1.97 0.32 17.00
C PHE A 217 1.79 -1.03 16.30
N PRO A 218 2.43 -1.33 15.16
CA PRO A 218 2.30 -2.65 14.54
C PRO A 218 2.71 -3.81 15.46
N VAL A 219 3.74 -3.62 16.30
CA VAL A 219 4.18 -4.63 17.28
C VAL A 219 3.15 -4.84 18.38
N LEU A 220 2.57 -3.77 18.92
CA LEU A 220 1.49 -3.85 19.91
C LEU A 220 0.28 -4.59 19.35
N TRP A 221 -0.05 -4.34 18.09
CA TRP A 221 -1.16 -4.99 17.40
C TRP A 221 -0.89 -6.44 17.01
N ALA A 222 0.38 -6.86 16.95
CA ALA A 222 0.78 -8.25 16.74
C ALA A 222 0.72 -9.10 18.02
N LEU A 223 0.39 -8.51 19.18
CA LEU A 223 0.31 -9.23 20.45
C LEU A 223 -0.89 -10.20 20.49
N PRO A 224 -0.79 -11.31 21.26
CA PRO A 224 -1.92 -12.20 21.47
C PRO A 224 -3.10 -11.43 22.08
N SER A 225 -4.32 -11.71 21.59
CA SER A 225 -5.60 -11.09 22.02
C SER A 225 -6.01 -9.77 21.35
N MET A 226 -5.28 -9.31 20.32
CA MET A 226 -5.71 -8.19 19.49
C MET A 226 -6.76 -8.62 18.44
N PRO A 227 -7.68 -7.71 18.02
CA PRO A 227 -8.66 -7.98 16.97
C PRO A 227 -8.07 -8.63 15.72
N GLY A 228 -8.85 -9.51 15.07
CA GLY A 228 -8.42 -10.25 13.89
C GLY A 228 -7.81 -9.34 12.83
N PHE A 229 -6.60 -9.69 12.38
CA PHE A 229 -5.79 -8.88 11.44
C PHE A 229 -6.55 -8.52 10.15
N VAL A 230 -7.36 -9.47 9.64
CA VAL A 230 -8.18 -9.27 8.43
C VAL A 230 -9.28 -8.24 8.69
N TYR A 231 -10.07 -8.40 9.74
CA TYR A 231 -11.14 -7.45 10.09
C TYR A 231 -10.61 -6.04 10.31
N LEU A 232 -9.50 -5.91 11.04
CA LEU A 232 -8.88 -4.61 11.29
C LEU A 232 -8.37 -3.96 9.99
N THR A 233 -7.75 -4.74 9.12
CA THR A 233 -7.31 -4.24 7.81
C THR A 233 -8.50 -3.74 6.99
N ILE A 234 -9.61 -4.49 7.00
CA ILE A 234 -10.84 -4.08 6.32
C ILE A 234 -11.33 -2.74 6.86
N LEU A 235 -11.43 -2.61 8.19
CA LEU A 235 -11.91 -1.41 8.86
C LEU A 235 -11.01 -0.20 8.59
N VAL A 236 -9.69 -0.35 8.74
CA VAL A 236 -8.72 0.75 8.54
C VAL A 236 -8.74 1.25 7.10
N ASN A 237 -8.78 0.35 6.12
CA ASN A 237 -8.88 0.73 4.71
C ASN A 237 -10.22 1.39 4.40
N ALA A 238 -11.31 0.92 5.01
CA ALA A 238 -12.62 1.53 4.84
C ALA A 238 -12.67 2.95 5.45
N LEU A 239 -12.11 3.15 6.64
CA LEU A 239 -11.97 4.47 7.28
C LEU A 239 -11.05 5.41 6.49
N GLN A 240 -10.03 4.88 5.82
CA GLN A 240 -9.14 5.68 4.97
C GLN A 240 -9.90 6.39 3.85
N VAL A 241 -10.99 5.79 3.35
CA VAL A 241 -11.85 6.42 2.32
C VAL A 241 -12.44 7.75 2.79
N VAL A 242 -12.71 7.92 4.08
CA VAL A 242 -13.29 9.17 4.62
C VAL A 242 -12.33 10.35 4.44
N LEU A 243 -11.02 10.11 4.48
CA LEU A 243 -10.00 11.15 4.31
C LEU A 243 -9.73 11.48 2.84
N LEU A 244 -10.21 10.65 1.91
CA LEU A 244 -9.84 10.77 0.51
C LEU A 244 -10.35 11.98 -0.24
N PRO A 245 -11.61 12.41 -0.04
CA PRO A 245 -12.10 13.59 -0.74
C PRO A 245 -11.22 14.80 -0.47
N ALA A 246 -10.78 14.99 0.79
CA ALA A 246 -9.90 16.09 1.16
C ALA A 246 -8.55 16.04 0.43
N VAL A 247 -7.90 14.86 0.39
CA VAL A 247 -6.61 14.68 -0.29
C VAL A 247 -6.76 14.85 -1.80
N SER A 248 -7.79 14.26 -2.40
CA SER A 248 -8.03 14.28 -3.84
C SER A 248 -8.37 15.68 -4.34
N ILE A 249 -9.15 16.45 -3.57
CA ILE A 249 -9.42 17.87 -3.84
C ILE A 249 -8.13 18.69 -3.72
N GLY A 250 -7.30 18.43 -2.71
CA GLY A 250 -5.98 19.07 -2.60
C GLY A 250 -5.12 18.80 -3.84
N LEU A 251 -5.07 17.55 -4.30
CA LEU A 251 -4.31 17.15 -5.48
C LEU A 251 -4.85 17.77 -6.77
N ILE A 252 -6.16 17.80 -7.02
CA ILE A 252 -6.71 18.40 -8.23
C ILE A 252 -6.42 19.91 -8.27
N VAL A 253 -6.45 20.60 -7.12
CA VAL A 253 -6.08 22.02 -7.03
C VAL A 253 -4.59 22.22 -7.34
N LEU A 254 -3.71 21.43 -6.72
CA LEU A 254 -2.26 21.54 -6.92
C LEU A 254 -1.82 21.16 -8.33
N THR A 255 -2.42 20.13 -8.92
CA THR A 255 -2.06 19.64 -10.26
C THR A 255 -2.57 20.53 -11.39
N ASN A 256 -3.55 21.41 -11.12
CA ASN A 256 -4.01 22.42 -12.07
C ASN A 256 -3.29 23.77 -11.96
N ARG A 257 -2.40 23.95 -10.97
CA ARG A 257 -1.66 25.19 -10.76
C ARG A 257 -0.57 25.39 -11.81
N LYS A 258 -0.90 26.17 -12.85
CA LYS A 258 0.01 26.55 -13.93
C LYS A 258 1.20 27.39 -13.46
N ASP A 259 1.06 28.09 -12.34
CA ASP A 259 2.13 28.85 -11.70
C ASP A 259 3.24 27.95 -11.14
N LEU A 260 2.91 26.72 -10.72
CA LEU A 260 3.89 25.74 -10.23
C LEU A 260 4.37 24.78 -11.33
N LEU A 261 3.45 24.31 -12.17
CA LEU A 261 3.70 23.20 -13.08
C LEU A 261 3.87 23.63 -14.54
N ALA A 262 3.59 24.90 -14.87
CA ALA A 262 3.65 25.44 -16.22
C ALA A 262 2.96 24.51 -17.25
N GLN A 263 3.73 23.94 -18.18
CA GLN A 263 3.23 23.04 -19.23
C GLN A 263 2.87 21.62 -18.75
N TYR A 264 3.19 21.27 -17.50
CA TYR A 264 2.91 19.97 -16.89
C TYR A 264 1.66 19.97 -16.00
N ALA A 265 0.89 21.07 -15.98
CA ALA A 265 -0.42 21.09 -15.35
C ALA A 265 -1.38 20.12 -16.04
N ASN A 266 -2.39 19.65 -15.31
CA ASN A 266 -3.31 18.64 -15.80
C ASN A 266 -4.05 19.05 -17.08
N LYS A 267 -4.26 18.06 -17.93
CA LYS A 267 -5.15 18.14 -19.09
C LYS A 267 -6.61 17.94 -18.65
N TRP A 268 -7.55 18.35 -19.51
CA TRP A 268 -8.98 18.23 -19.23
C TRP A 268 -9.42 16.79 -18.93
N TRP A 269 -8.84 15.79 -19.60
CA TRP A 269 -9.15 14.38 -19.38
C TRP A 269 -8.56 13.83 -18.09
N GLU A 270 -7.38 14.32 -17.65
CA GLU A 270 -6.79 13.97 -16.36
C GLU A 270 -7.68 14.50 -15.22
N ASN A 271 -8.21 15.73 -15.38
CA ASN A 271 -9.19 16.28 -14.45
C ASN A 271 -10.51 15.51 -14.45
N LEU A 272 -11.01 15.08 -15.62
CA LEU A 272 -12.21 14.25 -15.68
C LEU A 272 -12.03 12.93 -14.91
N LEU A 273 -10.89 12.25 -15.08
CA LEU A 273 -10.57 11.03 -14.33
C LEU A 273 -10.48 11.30 -12.82
N LEU A 274 -9.82 12.38 -12.40
CA LEU A 274 -9.75 12.77 -11.00
C LEU A 274 -11.13 13.10 -10.42
N LEU A 275 -12.01 13.75 -11.18
CA LEU A 275 -13.38 14.03 -10.75
C LEU A 275 -14.21 12.76 -10.58
N ILE A 276 -14.06 11.78 -11.49
CA ILE A 276 -14.69 10.45 -11.35
C ILE A 276 -14.19 9.77 -10.08
N LEU A 277 -12.88 9.79 -9.81
CA LEU A 277 -12.30 9.23 -8.59
C LEU A 277 -12.82 9.95 -7.33
N ILE A 278 -12.88 11.28 -7.33
CA ILE A 278 -13.47 12.05 -6.23
C ILE A 278 -14.93 11.64 -6.01
N GLY A 279 -15.73 11.55 -7.07
CA GLY A 279 -17.12 11.11 -7.01
C GLY A 279 -17.27 9.70 -6.41
N LEU A 280 -16.43 8.76 -6.84
CA LEU A 280 -16.38 7.41 -6.29
C LEU A 280 -16.06 7.43 -4.79
N THR A 281 -15.04 8.19 -4.38
CA THR A 281 -14.65 8.29 -2.96
C THR A 281 -15.73 8.93 -2.10
N LEU A 282 -16.41 9.97 -2.58
CA LEU A 282 -17.54 10.59 -1.89
C LEU A 282 -18.72 9.63 -1.74
N TRP A 283 -19.05 8.89 -2.79
CA TRP A 283 -20.07 7.84 -2.73
C TRP A 283 -19.68 6.76 -1.71
N SER A 284 -18.44 6.29 -1.73
CA SER A 284 -17.95 5.29 -0.77
C SER A 284 -17.94 5.81 0.67
N THR A 285 -17.55 7.07 0.90
CA THR A 285 -17.65 7.72 2.22
C THR A 285 -19.10 7.79 2.69
N TRP A 286 -20.02 8.18 1.81
CA TRP A 286 -21.44 8.24 2.14
C TRP A 286 -21.99 6.86 2.53
N GLN A 287 -21.71 5.82 1.73
CA GLN A 287 -22.11 4.45 2.02
C GLN A 287 -21.56 3.97 3.37
N LEU A 288 -20.30 4.27 3.65
CA LEU A 288 -19.67 3.89 4.92
C LEU A 288 -20.37 4.56 6.11
N LEU A 289 -20.68 5.86 6.02
CA LEU A 289 -21.34 6.59 7.09
C LEU A 289 -22.78 6.11 7.34
N VAL A 290 -23.53 5.79 6.28
CA VAL A 290 -24.92 5.31 6.40
C VAL A 290 -25.00 3.88 6.92
N ASN A 291 -24.03 3.02 6.63
CA ASN A 291 -24.05 1.62 7.08
C ASN A 291 -23.37 1.40 8.44
N LEU A 292 -22.53 2.34 8.92
CA LEU A 292 -21.91 2.29 10.26
C LEU A 292 -22.70 3.01 11.35
N LEU A 293 -23.65 3.90 11.00
CA LEU A 293 -24.55 4.62 11.92
C LEU A 293 -25.95 3.99 11.92
#